data_AF-A0A2K1LAX9-F1
#
_entry.id   AF-A0A2K1LAX9-F1
#
_cell.length_a   1.000
_cell.length_b   1.000
_cell.length_c   1.000
_cell.angle_alpha   90.00
_cell.angle_beta   90.00
_cell.angle_gamma   90.00
#
_symmetry.space_group_name_H-M   'P 1'
#
loop_
_entity.id
_entity.type
_entity.pdbx_description
1 polymer ?
#
loop_
_entity_poly.entity_id
_entity_poly.type
_entity_poly.pdbx_seq_one_letter_code
_entity_poly.pdbx_strand_id
1 'polypeptide(L)'
;DTRKSTSGILHKLGGSHVDWCSKCQTTVALSMTKGEYRIFIEAAHDIIHLWRLLVKLESHQTSSPILKNDNHNCIKLVRNPVFHAQMKHIELQHHFI
;
A
#
# COMPACT_ATOMS: atom_id res chain seq x y z
N ASP A 1 -1.97 -23.97 10.78
CA ASP A 1 -1.59 -23.23 9.56
C ASP A 1 -2.80 -22.47 9.05
N THR A 2 -2.87 -21.17 9.33
CA THR A 2 -3.93 -20.32 8.79
C THR A 2 -3.52 -19.97 7.36
N ARG A 3 -4.25 -20.39 6.33
CA ARG A 3 -4.00 -20.12 4.89
C ARG A 3 -4.07 -18.61 4.50
N LYS A 4 -3.50 -17.73 5.33
CA LYS A 4 -3.57 -16.28 5.25
C LYS A 4 -2.25 -15.79 4.68
N SER A 5 -2.32 -14.93 3.67
CA SER A 5 -1.13 -14.27 3.13
C SER A 5 -0.64 -13.21 4.12
N THR A 6 0.68 -13.10 4.25
CA THR A 6 1.34 -12.05 5.00
C THR A 6 2.05 -11.14 4.01
N SER A 7 1.76 -9.85 4.08
CA SER A 7 2.34 -8.83 3.22
C SER A 7 3.04 -7.78 4.08
N GLY A 8 4.13 -7.22 3.59
CA GLY A 8 4.90 -6.21 4.32
C GLY A 8 5.05 -4.91 3.54
N ILE A 9 5.28 -3.83 4.27
CA ILE A 9 5.64 -2.51 3.76
C ILE A 9 7.04 -2.18 4.29
N LEU A 10 7.86 -1.58 3.44
CA LEU A 10 9.22 -1.15 3.79
C LEU A 10 9.44 0.28 3.31
N HIS A 11 9.64 1.19 4.24
CA HIS A 11 9.90 2.60 3.98
C HIS A 11 11.41 2.86 3.93
N LYS A 12 11.86 3.55 2.89
CA LYS A 12 13.25 3.95 2.71
C LYS A 12 13.39 5.46 2.52
N LEU A 13 14.39 6.05 3.17
CA LEU A 13 14.76 7.45 3.02
C LEU A 13 16.27 7.54 2.78
N GLY A 14 16.70 8.20 1.70
CA GLY A 14 18.13 8.34 1.37
C GLY A 14 18.88 7.01 1.17
N GLY A 15 18.19 5.93 0.82
CA GLY A 15 18.77 4.58 0.68
C GLY A 15 18.74 3.74 1.96
N SER A 16 18.48 4.36 3.11
CA SER A 16 18.37 3.69 4.41
C SER A 16 16.94 3.26 4.72
N HIS A 17 16.78 2.15 5.45
CA HIS A 17 15.48 1.70 5.95
C HIS A 17 15.09 2.54 7.17
N VAL A 18 13.92 3.17 7.12
CA VAL A 18 13.43 4.05 8.21
C VAL A 18 12.28 3.45 9.00
N ASP A 19 11.47 2.62 8.34
CA ASP A 19 10.30 2.00 8.96
C ASP A 19 9.88 0.76 8.17
N TRP A 20 9.26 -0.20 8.84
CA TRP A 20 8.71 -1.40 8.23
C TRP A 20 7.52 -1.90 9.03
N CYS A 21 6.57 -2.50 8.33
CA CYS A 21 5.47 -3.22 8.97
C CYS A 21 5.18 -4.51 8.20
N SER A 22 4.66 -5.50 8.91
CA SER A 22 4.21 -6.76 8.34
C SER A 22 2.80 -7.04 8.83
N LYS A 23 1.90 -7.36 7.91
CA LYS A 23 0.49 -7.55 8.17
C LYS A 23 0.05 -8.89 7.62
N CYS A 24 -0.40 -9.76 8.52
CA CYS A 24 -1.12 -10.96 8.11
C CYS A 24 -2.56 -10.53 7.77
N GLN A 25 -3.01 -10.88 6.56
CA GLN A 25 -4.35 -10.53 6.11
C GLN A 25 -5.38 -11.21 7.02
N THR A 26 -6.32 -10.44 7.56
CA THR A 26 -7.31 -10.93 8.54
C THR A 26 -8.18 -12.04 7.97
N THR A 27 -8.43 -12.01 6.66
CA THR A 27 -9.25 -12.96 5.92
C THR A 27 -8.38 -13.79 4.99
N VAL A 28 -8.74 -15.07 4.78
CA VAL A 28 -8.17 -15.86 3.68
C VAL A 28 -8.54 -15.13 2.39
N ALA A 29 -7.55 -14.52 1.73
CA ALA A 29 -7.82 -13.67 0.58
C ALA A 29 -8.43 -14.50 -0.56
N LEU A 30 -9.54 -14.01 -1.12
CA LEU A 30 -10.10 -14.56 -2.36
C LEU A 30 -9.10 -14.46 -3.53
N SER A 31 -8.09 -13.57 -3.44
CA SER A 31 -6.96 -13.49 -4.36
C SER A 31 -5.80 -12.69 -3.75
N MET A 32 -4.55 -13.11 -3.96
CA MET A 32 -3.33 -12.43 -3.50
C MET A 32 -3.28 -10.94 -3.93
N THR A 33 -3.66 -10.65 -5.18
CA THR A 33 -3.67 -9.30 -5.74
C THR A 33 -4.56 -8.30 -4.99
N LYS A 34 -5.71 -8.73 -4.45
CA LYS A 34 -6.59 -7.85 -3.66
C LYS A 34 -5.98 -7.47 -2.32
N GLY A 35 -5.34 -8.44 -1.66
CA GLY A 35 -4.67 -8.21 -0.38
C GLY A 35 -3.47 -7.27 -0.55
N GLU A 36 -2.64 -7.50 -1.57
CA GLU A 36 -1.51 -6.64 -1.90
C GLU A 36 -1.94 -5.24 -2.34
N TYR A 37 -3.06 -5.11 -3.08
CA TYR A 37 -3.60 -3.79 -3.42
C TYR A 37 -3.96 -2.97 -2.17
N ARG A 38 -4.58 -3.61 -1.17
CA ARG A 38 -4.91 -2.93 0.09
C ARG A 38 -3.64 -2.45 0.79
N ILE A 39 -2.63 -3.31 0.89
CA ILE A 39 -1.33 -2.98 1.49
C ILE A 39 -0.63 -1.88 0.68
N PHE A 40 -0.78 -1.87 -0.64
CA PHE A 40 -0.22 -0.83 -1.50
C PHE A 40 -0.89 0.54 -1.30
N ILE A 41 -2.21 0.58 -1.05
CA ILE A 41 -2.89 1.82 -0.65
C ILE A 41 -2.40 2.29 0.72
N GLU A 42 -2.29 1.40 1.70
CA GLU A 42 -1.76 1.72 3.03
C GLU A 42 -0.36 2.33 2.91
N ALA A 43 0.54 1.69 2.15
CA ALA A 43 1.90 2.20 1.88
C ALA A 43 1.90 3.56 1.16
N ALA A 44 0.96 3.81 0.24
CA ALA A 44 0.84 5.10 -0.44
C ALA A 44 0.45 6.22 0.54
N HIS A 45 -0.48 5.94 1.46
CA HIS A 45 -0.89 6.90 2.48
C HIS A 45 0.27 7.26 3.42
N ASP A 46 1.00 6.25 3.90
CA ASP A 46 2.14 6.43 4.79
C ASP A 46 3.24 7.26 4.15
N ILE A 47 3.59 6.94 2.89
CA ILE A 47 4.58 7.67 2.13
C ILE A 47 4.17 9.13 1.88
N ILE A 48 2.90 9.40 1.57
CA ILE A 48 2.41 10.78 1.40
C ILE A 48 2.51 11.53 2.73
N HIS A 49 2.18 10.87 3.85
CA HIS A 49 2.28 11.47 5.18
C HIS A 49 3.74 11.80 5.54
N LEU A 50 4.65 10.85 5.35
CA LEU A 50 6.08 11.02 5.58
C LEU A 50 6.66 12.12 4.68
N TRP A 51 6.30 12.15 3.40
CA TRP A 51 6.76 13.19 2.48
C TRP A 51 6.27 14.58 2.92
N ARG A 52 5.00 14.73 3.30
CA ARG A 52 4.46 15.99 3.85
C ARG A 52 5.18 16.42 5.14
N LEU A 53 5.51 15.47 6.01
CA LEU A 53 6.26 15.74 7.23
C LEU A 53 7.67 16.23 6.90
N LEU A 54 8.36 15.58 5.97
CA LEU A 54 9.69 15.97 5.51
C LEU A 54 9.70 17.37 4.89
N VAL A 55 8.69 17.69 4.07
CA VAL A 55 8.52 19.04 3.50
C VAL A 55 8.34 20.09 4.60
N LYS A 56 7.56 19.80 5.65
CA LYS A 56 7.37 20.71 6.80
C LYS A 56 8.64 20.92 7.62
N LEU A 57 9.53 19.92 7.68
CA LEU A 57 10.79 19.99 8.40
C LEU A 57 11.91 20.69 7.59
N GLU A 58 11.54 21.42 6.53
CA GLU A 58 12.46 22.12 5.63
C GLU A 58 13.53 21.24 4.99
N SER A 59 13.32 19.91 4.98
CA SER A 59 14.23 19.01 4.28
C SER A 59 14.13 19.29 2.77
N HIS A 60 15.28 19.43 2.10
CA HIS A 60 15.36 19.66 0.65
C HIS A 60 14.98 18.41 -0.18
N GLN A 61 14.11 17.54 0.33
CA GLN A 61 13.65 16.33 -0.34
C GLN A 61 12.67 16.71 -1.46
N THR A 62 13.22 17.08 -2.62
CA THR A 62 12.46 17.53 -3.80
C THR A 62 11.98 16.37 -4.67
N SER A 63 12.46 15.15 -4.45
CA SER A 63 12.06 14.00 -5.25
C SER A 63 10.67 13.50 -4.85
N SER A 64 9.79 13.32 -5.83
CA SER A 64 8.51 12.64 -5.64
C SER A 64 8.74 11.27 -4.99
N PRO A 65 7.93 10.88 -3.99
CA PRO A 65 8.02 9.56 -3.41
C PRO A 65 7.79 8.47 -4.48
N ILE A 66 8.50 7.34 -4.34
CA ILE A 66 8.42 6.20 -5.25
C ILE A 66 7.84 5.02 -4.47
N LEU A 67 6.74 4.47 -4.98
CA LEU A 67 6.10 3.27 -4.44
C LEU A 67 6.31 2.09 -5.39
N LYS A 68 6.76 0.94 -4.86
CA LYS A 68 7.07 -0.28 -5.60
C LYS A 68 6.32 -1.48 -5.01
N ASN A 69 5.93 -2.41 -5.86
CA ASN A 69 5.31 -3.69 -5.49
C ASN A 69 5.84 -4.76 -6.46
N ASP A 70 6.00 -5.98 -5.99
CA ASP A 70 6.48 -7.13 -6.76
C ASP A 70 5.37 -7.78 -7.60
N ASN A 71 4.10 -7.65 -7.19
CA ASN A 71 2.96 -8.07 -7.97
C ASN A 71 2.58 -7.07 -9.06
N HIS A 72 2.95 -7.43 -10.29
CA HIS A 72 2.65 -6.68 -11.49
C HIS A 72 1.14 -6.50 -11.74
N ASN A 73 0.31 -7.45 -11.31
CA ASN A 73 -1.15 -7.33 -11.42
C ASN A 73 -1.67 -6.25 -10.47
N CYS A 74 -1.10 -6.15 -9.27
CA CYS A 74 -1.41 -5.07 -8.33
C CYS A 74 -1.01 -3.71 -8.91
N ILE A 75 0.20 -3.59 -9.47
CA ILE A 75 0.67 -2.34 -10.11
C ILE A 75 -0.28 -1.91 -11.24
N LYS A 76 -0.70 -2.84 -12.10
CA LYS A 76 -1.65 -2.56 -13.19
C LYS A 76 -3.01 -2.09 -12.65
N LEU A 77 -3.48 -2.72 -11.56
CA LEU A 77 -4.76 -2.39 -10.95
C LEU A 77 -4.77 -1.00 -10.32
N VAL A 78 -3.66 -0.58 -9.70
CA VAL A 78 -3.51 0.77 -9.12
C VAL A 78 -3.34 1.84 -10.19
N ARG A 79 -2.65 1.53 -11.30
CA ARG A 79 -2.43 2.50 -12.39
C ARG A 79 -3.67 2.80 -13.21
N ASN A 80 -4.74 2.01 -13.06
CA ASN A 80 -5.97 2.20 -13.80
C ASN A 80 -7.03 2.90 -12.92
N PRO A 81 -7.32 4.19 -13.16
CA PRO A 81 -8.21 4.98 -12.31
C PRO A 81 -9.66 4.48 -12.29
N VAL A 82 -10.07 3.65 -13.27
CA VAL A 82 -11.41 3.04 -13.32
C VAL A 82 -11.60 2.03 -12.17
N PHE A 83 -10.52 1.36 -11.73
CA PHE A 83 -10.59 0.39 -10.63
C PHE A 83 -10.61 1.03 -9.24
N HIS A 84 -10.21 2.30 -9.08
CA HIS A 84 -10.37 3.00 -7.80
C HIS A 84 -11.85 3.16 -7.43
N ALA A 85 -12.73 3.37 -8.41
CA ALA A 85 -14.18 3.45 -8.19
C ALA A 85 -14.82 2.07 -7.96
N GLN A 86 -14.36 1.03 -8.65
CA GLN A 86 -14.87 -0.34 -8.50
C GLN A 86 -14.39 -1.02 -7.20
N MET A 87 -13.20 -0.67 -6.70
CA MET A 87 -12.68 -1.21 -5.44
C MET A 87 -13.32 -0.55 -4.21
N LYS A 88 -13.81 0.71 -4.32
CA LYS A 88 -14.69 1.31 -3.29
C LYS A 88 -15.91 0.42 -3.02
N HIS A 89 -16.48 -0.20 -4.06
CA HIS A 89 -17.60 -1.14 -3.89
C HIS A 89 -17.17 -2.43 -3.16
N ILE A 90 -15.94 -2.92 -3.37
CA ILE A 90 -15.43 -4.14 -2.71
C ILE A 90 -15.08 -3.89 -1.24
N GLU A 91 -14.59 -2.69 -0.91
CA GLU A 91 -14.32 -2.26 0.48
C GLU A 91 -15.62 -2.06 1.26
N LEU A 92 -16.64 -1.47 0.62
CA LEU A 92 -18.01 -1.40 1.17
C LEU A 92 -18.58 -2.80 1.41
N GLN A 93 -18.40 -3.75 0.49
CA GLN A 93 -18.87 -5.14 0.65
C GLN A 93 -18.20 -5.90 1.82
N HIS A 94 -17.01 -5.48 2.28
CA HIS A 94 -16.37 -6.06 3.47
C HIS A 94 -16.87 -5.43 4.79
N HIS A 95 -17.63 -4.33 4.73
CA HIS A 95 -18.23 -3.65 5.89
C HIS A 95 -19.74 -3.94 6.05
N PHE A 96 -20.34 -4.75 5.17
CA PHE A 96 -21.72 -5.23 5.30
C PHE A 96 -21.72 -6.70 5.74
N ILE A 97 -21.56 -6.94 7.05
CA ILE A 97 -22.07 -8.13 7.76
C ILE A 97 -22.70 -7.63 9.05
#